data_AF-A0A958HI64-F1
#
_entry.id   AF-A0A958HI64-F1
#
_cell.length_a   1.000
_cell.length_b   1.000
_cell.length_c   1.000
_cell.angle_alpha   90.00
_cell.angle_beta   90.00
_cell.angle_gamma   90.00
#
_symmetry.space_group_name_H-M   'P 1'
#
loop_
_entity.id
_entity.type
_entity.pdbx_description
1 polymer ?
#
loop_
_entity_poly.entity_id
_entity_poly.type
_entity_poly.pdbx_seq_one_letter_code
_entity_poly.pdbx_strand_id
1 'polypeptide(L)'
;PPDLAVEILSRSTQHDDRTVKKAGYEQAGVAEYWLIHPERPLAEFYRLTGVSYSLVLPDEEGIFRSQAVPGFWLKPAWFWPDVGDPNPLPALRELGVI
;
A
#
# COMPACT_ATOMS: atom_id res chain seq x y z
N PRO A 1 8.88 5.36 14.83
CA PRO A 1 8.02 4.52 13.96
C PRO A 1 8.57 4.57 12.52
N PRO A 2 8.25 3.62 11.63
CA PRO A 2 8.54 3.79 10.21
C PRO A 2 7.66 4.90 9.61
N ASP A 3 8.08 5.48 8.49
CA ASP A 3 7.26 6.44 7.73
C ASP A 3 6.15 5.73 6.94
N LEU A 4 6.43 4.51 6.46
CA LEU A 4 5.52 3.64 5.72
C LEU A 4 5.53 2.24 6.32
N ALA A 5 4.35 1.65 6.53
CA ALA A 5 4.19 0.23 6.85
C ALA A 5 3.28 -0.44 5.81
N VAL A 6 3.68 -1.61 5.32
CA VAL A 6 2.94 -2.40 4.32
C VAL A 6 2.69 -3.79 4.88
N GLU A 7 1.42 -4.20 4.94
CA GLU A 7 1.02 -5.54 5.36
C GLU A 7 0.41 -6.28 4.17
N ILE A 8 0.94 -7.48 3.89
CA ILE A 8 0.36 -8.41 2.92
C ILE A 8 -0.56 -9.34 3.69
N LEU A 9 -1.86 -9.25 3.42
CA LEU A 9 -2.87 -9.95 4.21
C LEU A 9 -2.74 -11.47 4.07
N SER A 10 -2.88 -12.17 5.21
CA SER A 10 -2.99 -13.62 5.25
C SER A 10 -4.29 -14.04 5.94
N ARG A 11 -4.78 -15.26 5.69
CA ARG A 11 -5.99 -15.77 6.36
C ARG A 11 -5.88 -15.74 7.89
N SER A 12 -4.69 -15.95 8.43
CA SER A 12 -4.42 -15.98 9.87
C SER A 12 -4.28 -14.61 10.52
N THR A 13 -3.84 -13.58 9.79
CA THR A 13 -3.50 -12.26 10.37
C THR A 13 -4.40 -11.13 9.92
N GLN A 14 -5.24 -11.33 8.89
CA GLN A 14 -5.99 -10.23 8.29
C GLN A 14 -6.88 -9.46 9.27
N HIS A 15 -7.37 -10.10 10.34
CA HIS A 15 -8.15 -9.42 11.35
C HIS A 15 -7.28 -8.41 12.10
N ASP A 16 -6.14 -8.85 12.61
CA ASP A 16 -5.21 -8.02 13.37
C ASP A 16 -4.58 -6.93 12.50
N ASP A 17 -4.25 -7.23 11.24
CA ASP A 17 -3.73 -6.26 10.27
C ASP A 17 -4.74 -5.13 10.02
N ARG A 18 -6.04 -5.44 10.03
CA ARG A 18 -7.13 -4.47 9.80
C ARG A 18 -7.57 -3.71 11.04
N THR A 19 -7.31 -4.25 12.23
CA THR A 19 -7.77 -3.68 13.51
C THR A 19 -6.58 -3.25 14.36
N VAL A 20 -5.95 -4.19 15.05
CA VAL A 20 -4.93 -3.95 16.09
C VAL A 20 -3.71 -3.24 15.53
N LYS A 21 -3.12 -3.74 14.45
CA LYS A 21 -1.92 -3.13 13.84
C LYS A 21 -2.25 -1.77 13.24
N LYS A 22 -3.36 -1.66 12.50
CA LYS A 22 -3.81 -0.39 11.93
C LYS A 22 -3.94 0.69 13.00
N ALA A 23 -4.63 0.40 14.11
CA ALA A 23 -4.76 1.33 15.23
C ALA A 23 -3.41 1.65 15.90
N GLY A 24 -2.54 0.65 16.06
CA GLY A 24 -1.21 0.85 16.62
C GLY A 24 -0.33 1.77 15.77
N TYR A 25 -0.31 1.57 14.45
CA TYR A 25 0.44 2.43 13.53
C TYR A 25 -0.15 3.84 13.44
N GLU A 26 -1.48 3.98 13.47
CA GLU A 26 -2.18 5.27 13.51
C GLU A 26 -1.77 6.07 14.75
N GLN A 27 -1.86 5.45 15.93
CA GLN A 27 -1.46 6.07 17.21
C GLN A 27 0.03 6.39 17.26
N ALA A 28 0.86 5.54 16.65
CA ALA A 28 2.30 5.76 16.57
C ALA A 28 2.68 6.87 15.57
N GLY A 29 1.75 7.36 14.74
CA GLY A 29 2.00 8.43 13.78
C GLY A 29 2.71 7.98 12.50
N VAL A 30 2.56 6.72 12.09
CA VAL A 30 3.06 6.25 10.79
C VAL A 30 2.33 7.01 9.68
N ALA A 31 3.04 7.58 8.71
CA ALA A 31 2.45 8.48 7.73
C ALA A 31 1.58 7.76 6.71
N GLU A 32 1.99 6.56 6.28
CA GLU A 32 1.22 5.71 5.38
C GLU A 32 1.16 4.25 5.85
N TYR A 33 -0.03 3.64 5.73
CA TYR A 33 -0.25 2.24 6.07
C TYR A 33 -1.00 1.54 4.94
N TRP A 34 -0.40 0.51 4.35
CA TRP A 34 -0.96 -0.17 3.19
C TRP A 34 -1.35 -1.60 3.53
N LEU A 35 -2.54 -2.01 3.09
CA LEU A 35 -3.00 -3.39 3.15
C LEU A 35 -3.15 -3.94 1.75
N ILE A 36 -2.39 -4.99 1.41
CA ILE A 36 -2.46 -5.63 0.10
C ILE A 36 -3.09 -7.01 0.26
N HIS A 37 -4.20 -7.26 -0.45
CA HIS A 37 -4.83 -8.57 -0.45
C HIS A 37 -4.19 -9.47 -1.52
N PRO A 38 -3.54 -10.60 -1.20
CA PRO A 38 -2.86 -11.39 -2.23
C PRO A 38 -3.84 -12.16 -3.15
N GLU A 39 -4.95 -12.67 -2.61
CA GLU A 39 -5.90 -13.49 -3.39
C GLU A 39 -6.99 -12.67 -4.13
N ARG A 40 -7.03 -11.35 -3.98
CA ARG A 40 -8.06 -10.48 -4.57
C ARG A 40 -7.43 -9.18 -5.03
N PRO A 41 -7.85 -8.60 -6.16
CA PRO A 41 -7.28 -7.34 -6.67
C PRO A 41 -7.76 -6.13 -5.85
N LEU A 42 -7.31 -6.08 -4.59
CA LEU A 42 -7.66 -5.08 -3.61
C LEU A 42 -6.41 -4.66 -2.84
N ALA A 43 -6.05 -3.39 -2.98
CA ALA A 43 -5.10 -2.70 -2.13
C ALA A 43 -5.82 -1.52 -1.46
N GLU A 44 -5.58 -1.36 -0.16
CA GLU A 44 -6.07 -0.22 0.61
C GLU A 44 -4.88 0.60 1.09
N PHE A 45 -4.85 1.86 0.69
CA PHE A 45 -3.79 2.78 1.06
C PHE A 45 -4.35 3.78 2.07
N TYR A 46 -3.81 3.78 3.27
CA TYR A 46 -4.18 4.74 4.31
C TYR A 46 -3.09 5.78 4.46
N ARG A 47 -3.51 7.03 4.66
CA ARG A 47 -2.63 8.15 4.96
C ARG A 47 -3.07 8.83 6.24
N LEU A 48 -2.12 9.15 7.11
CA LEU A 48 -2.40 9.88 8.35
C LEU A 48 -2.72 11.34 8.01
N THR A 49 -3.93 11.77 8.35
CA THR A 49 -4.40 13.14 8.18
C THR A 49 -4.78 13.69 9.54
N GLY A 50 -3.91 14.52 10.12
CA GLY A 50 -4.07 14.96 11.50
C GLY A 50 -3.82 13.82 12.47
N VAL A 51 -4.89 13.27 13.04
CA VAL A 51 -4.83 12.22 14.08
C VAL A 51 -5.45 10.90 13.66
N SER A 52 -5.93 10.78 12.43
CA SER A 52 -6.56 9.56 11.94
C SER A 52 -6.21 9.26 10.48
N TYR A 53 -6.28 7.98 10.13
CA TYR A 53 -6.10 7.49 8.80
C TYR A 53 -7.31 7.75 7.91
N SER A 54 -7.03 8.26 6.71
CA SER A 54 -7.97 8.38 5.61
C SER A 54 -7.56 7.44 4.49
N LEU A 55 -8.55 6.79 3.84
CA LEU A 55 -8.30 5.97 2.65
C LEU A 55 -7.96 6.88 1.47
N VAL A 56 -6.92 6.51 0.72
CA VAL A 56 -6.44 7.20 -0.47
C VAL A 56 -6.54 6.24 -1.65
N LEU A 57 -7.09 6.74 -2.77
CA LEU A 57 -7.19 5.99 -4.00
C LEU A 57 -6.02 6.34 -4.93
N PRO A 58 -5.63 5.43 -5.84
CA PRO A 58 -4.81 5.77 -7.00
C PRO A 58 -5.46 6.90 -7.83
N ASP A 59 -4.66 7.58 -8.65
CA ASP A 59 -5.14 8.60 -9.59
C ASP A 59 -5.92 7.98 -10.77
N GLU A 60 -6.32 8.82 -11.73
CA GLU A 60 -7.06 8.42 -12.92
C GLU A 60 -6.25 7.48 -13.84
N GLU A 61 -4.92 7.56 -13.78
CA GLU A 61 -3.99 6.65 -14.45
C GLU A 61 -3.76 5.33 -13.70
N GLY A 62 -4.42 5.14 -12.55
CA GLY A 62 -4.26 3.95 -11.71
C GLY A 62 -2.92 3.90 -10.98
N ILE A 63 -2.25 5.04 -10.80
CA ILE A 63 -0.97 5.18 -10.11
C ILE A 63 -1.22 5.67 -8.68
N PHE A 64 -0.70 4.91 -7.71
CA PHE A 64 -0.58 5.37 -6.33
C PHE A 64 0.76 6.09 -6.15
N ARG A 65 0.75 7.30 -5.56
CA ARG A 65 1.96 8.07 -5.21
C ARG A 65 2.08 8.18 -3.70
N SER A 66 3.19 7.69 -3.16
CA SER A 66 3.48 7.79 -1.74
C SER A 66 3.81 9.23 -1.34
N GLN A 67 3.25 9.67 -0.21
CA GLN A 67 3.69 10.87 0.48
C GLN A 67 4.72 10.57 1.58
N ALA A 68 4.73 9.33 2.11
CA ALA A 68 5.72 8.90 3.09
C ALA A 68 7.10 8.70 2.47
N VAL A 69 7.17 8.28 1.21
CA VAL A 69 8.41 8.08 0.46
C VAL A 69 8.39 8.98 -0.79
N PRO A 70 8.98 10.19 -0.73
CA PRO A 70 8.94 11.14 -1.83
C PRO A 70 9.49 10.57 -3.14
N GLY A 71 8.73 10.73 -4.22
CA GLY A 71 9.10 10.24 -5.55
C GLY A 71 8.78 8.76 -5.78
N PHE A 72 8.38 8.00 -4.75
CA PHE A 72 7.93 6.62 -4.93
C PHE A 72 6.48 6.58 -5.40
N TRP A 73 6.24 5.75 -6.41
CA TRP A 73 4.94 5.52 -7.00
C TRP A 73 4.84 4.06 -7.44
N LEU A 74 3.63 3.57 -7.64
CA LEU A 74 3.40 2.23 -8.17
C LEU A 74 2.03 2.14 -8.84
N LYS A 75 1.84 1.16 -9.71
CA LYS A 75 0.52 0.77 -10.21
C LYS A 75 0.04 -0.42 -9.39
N PRO A 76 -1.06 -0.32 -8.61
CA PRO A 76 -1.53 -1.47 -7.83
C PRO A 76 -1.86 -2.70 -8.68
N ALA A 77 -2.24 -2.48 -9.95
CA ALA A 77 -2.46 -3.55 -10.92
C ALA A 77 -1.27 -4.51 -11.07
N TRP A 78 -0.03 -4.05 -10.80
CA TRP A 78 1.15 -4.91 -10.80
C TRP A 78 1.11 -6.02 -9.74
N PHE A 79 0.26 -5.97 -8.72
CA PHE A 79 0.27 -7.00 -7.69
C PHE A 79 -0.41 -8.31 -8.11
N TRP A 80 -1.25 -8.31 -9.16
CA TRP A 80 -2.09 -9.46 -9.51
C TRP A 80 -2.04 -9.82 -10.98
N PRO A 81 -1.90 -11.11 -11.34
CA PRO A 81 -1.80 -11.56 -12.74
C PRO A 81 -3.08 -11.32 -13.55
N ASP A 82 -4.25 -11.29 -12.90
CA ASP A 82 -5.53 -11.09 -13.59
C ASP A 82 -5.78 -9.62 -13.97
N VAL A 83 -4.99 -8.70 -13.42
CA VAL A 83 -5.14 -7.24 -13.61
C VAL A 83 -3.89 -6.60 -14.21
N GLY A 84 -2.72 -7.20 -14.04
CA GLY A 84 -1.45 -6.74 -14.58
C GLY A 84 -0.39 -7.83 -14.60
N ASP A 85 0.88 -7.44 -14.73
CA ASP A 85 2.02 -8.36 -14.71
C ASP A 85 2.75 -8.24 -13.36
N PRO A 86 2.71 -9.25 -12.48
CA PRO A 86 3.41 -9.25 -11.20
C PRO A 86 4.91 -9.52 -11.31
N ASN A 87 5.45 -9.63 -12.52
CA ASN A 87 6.88 -9.65 -12.73
C ASN A 87 7.50 -8.32 -12.26
N PRO A 88 8.45 -8.35 -11.30
CA PRO A 88 9.06 -7.12 -10.81
C PRO A 88 9.97 -6.45 -11.85
N LEU A 89 10.49 -7.16 -12.87
CA LEU A 89 11.45 -6.56 -13.82
C LEU A 89 10.82 -5.45 -14.69
N PRO A 90 9.65 -5.63 -15.32
CA PRO A 90 8.94 -4.52 -15.97
C PRO A 90 8.67 -3.35 -15.03
N ALA A 91 8.18 -3.62 -13.81
CA ALA A 91 7.88 -2.58 -12.82
C ALA A 91 9.14 -1.78 -12.45
N LEU A 92 10.26 -2.44 -12.16
CA LEU A 92 11.53 -1.79 -11.83
C LEU A 92 12.08 -0.93 -12.98
N ARG A 93 11.89 -1.37 -14.23
CA ARG A 93 12.24 -0.58 -15.43
C ARG A 93 11.35 0.66 -15.55
N GLU A 94 10.05 0.53 -15.33
CA GLU A 94 9.12 1.67 -15.34
C GLU A 94 9.43 2.67 -14.22
N LEU A 95 9.87 2.18 -13.06
CA LEU A 95 10.34 3.01 -11.95
C LEU A 95 11.71 3.66 -12.21
N GLY A 96 12.41 3.28 -13.28
CA GLY A 96 13.75 3.78 -13.60
C GLY A 96 14.84 3.30 -12.64
N VAL A 97 14.62 2.17 -11.96
CA VAL A 97 15.60 1.57 -11.03
C VAL A 97 16.67 0.77 -11.77
N ILE A 98 16.29 0.14 -12.89
CA ILE A 98 17.15 -0.68 -13.75
C ILE A 98 16.99 -0.32 -15.23
#